data_AF-A0A8H7RMN6-F1
#
_entry.id   AF-A0A8H7RMN6-F1
#
_cell.length_a   1.000
_cell.length_b   1.000
_cell.length_c   1.000
_cell.angle_alpha   90.00
_cell.angle_beta   90.00
_cell.angle_gamma   90.00
#
_symmetry.space_group_name_H-M   'P 1'
#
loop_
_entity.id
_entity.type
_entity.pdbx_description
1 polymer ?
#
loop_
_entity_poly.entity_id
_entity_poly.type
_entity_poly.pdbx_seq_one_letter_code
_entity_poly.pdbx_strand_id
1 'polypeptide(L)'
;MISDLKERSFATRIFLSPCSWASTPLQSRNLQPGSQGITDNLGVYGNTQDLLTYLKSVNHNVCLVAIDFAGLTTRSEDITKSVQTNASLKKLQLKLLPC
;
A
#
# COMPACT_ATOMS: atom_id res chain seq x y z
N MET A 1 9.35 -11.44 1.37
CA MET A 1 8.46 -10.26 1.48
C MET A 1 7.24 -10.33 0.57
N ILE A 2 7.39 -10.27 -0.77
CA ILE A 2 6.24 -10.30 -1.71
C ILE A 2 5.55 -11.67 -1.68
N SER A 3 6.33 -12.76 -1.74
CA SER A 3 5.79 -14.12 -1.61
C SER A 3 5.06 -14.32 -0.28
N ASP A 4 5.57 -13.77 0.83
CA ASP A 4 4.88 -13.83 2.13
C ASP A 4 3.55 -13.08 2.16
N LEU A 5 3.41 -11.99 1.40
CA LEU A 5 2.13 -11.29 1.28
C LEU A 5 1.15 -12.12 0.45
N LYS A 6 1.60 -12.73 -0.64
CA LYS A 6 0.75 -13.60 -1.48
C LYS A 6 0.32 -14.86 -0.71
N GLU A 7 1.27 -15.57 -0.13
CA GLU A 7 1.06 -16.91 0.44
C GLU A 7 0.53 -16.87 1.86
N ARG A 8 1.05 -15.98 2.72
CA ARG A 8 0.69 -15.96 4.16
C ARG A 8 -0.37 -14.92 4.51
N SER A 9 -0.50 -13.87 3.71
CA SER A 9 -1.52 -12.83 3.92
C SER A 9 -2.66 -12.89 2.89
N PHE A 10 -2.63 -13.85 1.96
CA PHE A 10 -3.61 -14.00 0.88
C PHE A 10 -3.85 -12.69 0.09
N ALA A 11 -2.80 -11.87 -0.05
CA ALA A 11 -2.90 -10.59 -0.71
C ALA A 11 -3.03 -10.80 -2.23
N THR A 12 -4.21 -10.47 -2.78
CA THR A 12 -4.49 -10.60 -4.22
C THR A 12 -3.75 -9.57 -5.05
N ARG A 13 -3.62 -8.34 -4.53
CA ARG A 13 -2.92 -7.24 -5.19
C ARG A 13 -1.85 -6.69 -4.27
N ILE A 14 -0.63 -6.61 -4.78
CA ILE A 14 0.53 -6.08 -4.06
C ILE A 14 0.94 -4.79 -4.74
N PHE A 15 1.10 -3.74 -3.94
CA PHE A 15 1.57 -2.44 -4.35
C PHE A 15 2.81 -2.09 -3.53
N LEU A 16 3.71 -1.28 -4.10
CA LEU A 16 4.94 -0.87 -3.43
C LEU A 16 5.05 0.65 -3.32
N SER A 17 5.79 1.12 -2.33
CA SER A 17 6.21 2.53 -2.25
C SER A 17 7.72 2.63 -2.32
N PRO A 18 8.33 2.36 -3.50
CA PRO A 18 9.78 2.43 -3.63
C PRO A 18 10.28 3.85 -3.36
N CYS A 19 11.45 3.93 -2.72
CA CYS A 19 12.21 5.16 -2.52
C CYS A 19 11.40 6.33 -1.91
N SER A 20 10.40 6.03 -1.07
CA SER A 20 9.55 7.02 -0.43
C SER A 20 9.69 6.90 1.10
N TRP A 21 9.79 8.04 1.77
CA TRP A 21 9.86 8.05 3.23
C TRP A 21 8.49 7.77 3.83
N ALA A 22 8.45 6.93 4.85
CA ALA A 22 7.20 6.60 5.55
C ALA A 22 6.59 7.83 6.28
N SER A 23 7.37 8.88 6.48
CA SER A 23 6.93 10.19 7.01
C SER A 23 6.39 11.14 5.94
N THR A 24 6.60 10.85 4.65
CA THR A 24 6.02 11.63 3.56
C THR A 24 4.51 11.36 3.48
N PRO A 25 3.65 12.39 3.26
CA PRO A 25 2.22 12.19 3.10
C PRO A 25 1.90 11.09 2.09
N LEU A 26 1.05 10.13 2.48
CA LEU A 26 0.74 8.95 1.67
C LEU A 26 0.26 9.31 0.25
N GLN A 27 -0.53 10.38 0.14
CA GLN A 27 -1.07 10.87 -1.14
C GLN A 27 -0.01 11.43 -2.09
N SER A 28 1.15 11.85 -1.60
CA SER A 28 2.21 12.42 -2.45
C SER A 28 3.31 11.42 -2.83
N ARG A 29 3.24 10.18 -2.33
CA ARG A 29 4.28 9.18 -2.60
C ARG A 29 4.22 8.69 -4.03
N ASN A 30 5.40 8.39 -4.59
CA ASN A 30 5.53 7.83 -5.94
C ASN A 30 4.94 8.71 -7.07
N LEU A 31 4.72 10.00 -6.83
CA LEU A 31 4.38 10.96 -7.89
C LEU A 31 5.56 11.26 -8.83
N GLN A 32 6.79 10.97 -8.41
CA GLN A 32 7.98 11.23 -9.22
C GLN A 32 8.29 10.10 -10.22
N PRO A 33 8.64 10.44 -11.48
CA PRO A 33 9.04 9.48 -12.49
C PRO A 33 10.39 8.86 -12.12
N GLY A 34 10.46 7.52 -12.08
CA GLY A 34 11.70 6.79 -11.75
C GLY A 34 11.49 5.49 -10.97
N SER A 35 10.28 5.23 -10.48
CA SER A 35 9.96 4.01 -9.72
C SER A 35 9.47 2.83 -10.57
N GLN A 36 9.13 3.05 -11.85
CA GLN A 36 8.59 2.02 -12.75
C GLN A 36 9.51 0.80 -12.90
N GLY A 37 10.82 1.00 -13.03
CA GLY A 37 11.76 -0.11 -13.22
C GLY A 37 11.82 -1.08 -12.02
N ILE A 38 11.45 -0.62 -10.82
CA ILE A 38 11.41 -1.47 -9.62
C ILE A 38 10.13 -2.31 -9.59
N THR A 39 9.00 -1.75 -10.02
CA THR A 39 7.71 -2.46 -10.03
C THR A 39 7.69 -3.58 -11.06
N ASP A 40 8.31 -3.37 -12.22
CA ASP A 40 8.29 -4.32 -13.34
C ASP A 40 9.06 -5.61 -13.01
N ASN A 41 10.19 -5.49 -12.31
CA ASN A 41 11.01 -6.62 -11.90
C ASN A 41 10.39 -7.48 -10.78
N LEU A 42 9.44 -6.93 -10.02
CA LEU A 42 8.89 -7.57 -8.82
C LEU A 42 7.50 -8.20 -9.03
N GLY A 43 6.91 -8.05 -10.23
CA GLY A 43 5.59 -8.62 -10.55
C GLY A 43 4.49 -8.10 -9.62
N VAL A 44 4.54 -6.81 -9.30
CA VAL A 44 3.54 -6.10 -8.47
C VAL A 44 2.56 -5.32 -9.34
N TYR A 45 1.43 -4.92 -8.76
CA TYR A 45 0.35 -4.23 -9.48
C TYR A 45 0.56 -2.73 -9.66
N GLY A 46 1.63 -2.19 -9.05
CA GLY A 46 1.99 -0.78 -9.19
C GLY A 46 2.53 -0.18 -7.91
N ASN A 47 2.56 1.14 -7.88
CA ASN A 47 3.06 1.93 -6.78
C ASN A 47 1.92 2.41 -5.85
N THR A 48 2.22 3.35 -4.93
CA THR A 48 1.22 3.88 -3.99
C THR A 48 0.09 4.66 -4.69
N GLN A 49 0.35 5.35 -5.79
CA GLN A 49 -0.69 6.03 -6.57
C GLN A 49 -1.64 5.04 -7.24
N ASP A 50 -1.11 3.91 -7.72
CA ASP A 50 -1.93 2.83 -8.29
C ASP A 50 -2.82 2.20 -7.20
N LEU A 51 -2.31 2.02 -5.98
CA LEU A 51 -3.11 1.60 -4.83
C LEU A 51 -4.24 2.59 -4.53
N LEU A 52 -3.94 3.89 -4.45
CA LEU A 52 -4.93 4.93 -4.16
C LEU A 52 -6.00 5.02 -5.25
N THR A 53 -5.60 4.86 -6.50
CA THR A 53 -6.52 4.81 -7.65
C THR A 53 -7.40 3.57 -7.61
N TYR A 54 -6.81 2.42 -7.28
CA TYR A 54 -7.54 1.17 -7.10
C TYR A 54 -8.59 1.26 -5.98
N LEU A 55 -8.23 1.80 -4.82
CA LEU A 55 -9.16 1.95 -3.69
C LEU A 55 -10.36 2.84 -4.03
N LYS A 56 -10.17 3.87 -4.87
CA LYS A 56 -11.24 4.75 -5.36
C LYS A 56 -12.11 4.11 -6.44
N SER A 57 -11.57 3.20 -7.24
CA SER A 57 -12.29 2.62 -8.40
C SER A 57 -13.11 1.38 -8.06
N VAL A 58 -12.80 0.71 -6.95
CA VAL A 58 -13.48 -0.52 -6.57
C VAL A 58 -14.73 -0.29 -5.74
N ASN A 59 -15.77 -1.06 -6.05
CA ASN A 59 -17.05 -1.08 -5.33
C ASN A 59 -17.20 -2.27 -4.36
N HIS A 60 -16.12 -3.01 -4.08
CA HIS A 60 -16.12 -4.13 -3.14
C HIS A 60 -15.30 -3.81 -1.89
N ASN A 61 -15.50 -4.62 -0.85
CA ASN A 61 -14.76 -4.49 0.39
C ASN A 61 -13.29 -4.90 0.19
N VAL A 62 -12.37 -4.01 0.57
CA VAL A 62 -10.93 -4.21 0.52
C VAL A 62 -10.37 -4.34 1.93
N CYS A 63 -9.52 -5.33 2.13
CA CYS A 63 -8.64 -5.46 3.28
C CYS A 63 -7.23 -5.03 2.87
N LEU A 64 -6.71 -3.96 3.45
CA LEU A 64 -5.34 -3.50 3.20
C LEU A 64 -4.41 -4.10 4.25
N VAL A 65 -3.42 -4.86 3.79
CA VAL A 65 -2.36 -5.41 4.63
C VAL A 65 -1.07 -4.65 4.34
N ALA A 66 -0.49 -4.04 5.37
CA ALA A 66 0.80 -3.36 5.28
C ALA A 66 1.84 -4.12 6.11
N ILE A 67 3.06 -4.21 5.60
CA ILE A 67 4.18 -4.81 6.31
C ILE A 67 4.82 -3.73 7.17
N ASP A 68 4.76 -3.92 8.48
CA ASP A 68 5.22 -2.95 9.47
C ASP A 68 4.50 -1.58 9.39
N PHE A 69 4.65 -0.76 10.42
CA PHE A 69 4.07 0.57 10.51
C PHE A 69 4.63 1.48 9.40
N ALA A 70 5.93 1.38 9.13
CA ALA A 70 6.59 2.15 8.07
C ALA A 70 6.17 1.71 6.65
N GLY A 71 5.65 0.49 6.47
CA GLY A 71 5.25 0.01 5.14
C GLY A 71 3.98 0.65 4.59
N LEU A 72 3.17 1.30 5.42
CA LEU A 72 2.08 2.16 4.97
C LEU A 72 2.40 3.63 5.17
N THR A 73 2.49 4.09 6.41
CA THR A 73 2.78 5.48 6.76
C THR A 73 3.03 5.58 8.25
N THR A 74 4.00 6.40 8.65
CA THR A 74 4.21 6.74 10.06
C THR A 74 3.33 7.89 10.52
N ARG A 75 2.51 8.47 9.63
CA ARG A 75 1.57 9.56 9.93
C ARG A 75 0.17 9.01 10.18
N SER A 76 -0.28 9.05 11.42
CA SER A 76 -1.65 8.61 11.80
C SER A 76 -2.76 9.37 11.05
N GLU A 77 -2.52 10.63 10.70
CA GLU A 77 -3.42 11.46 9.90
C GLU A 77 -3.70 10.84 8.52
N ASP A 78 -2.68 10.27 7.87
CA ASP A 78 -2.81 9.63 6.56
C ASP A 78 -3.71 8.39 6.63
N ILE A 79 -3.64 7.64 7.74
CA ILE A 79 -4.48 6.45 7.97
C ILE A 79 -5.94 6.89 8.08
N THR A 80 -6.21 7.88 8.93
CA THR A 80 -7.56 8.40 9.16
C THR A 80 -8.17 8.95 7.87
N LYS A 81 -7.39 9.77 7.14
CA LYS A 81 -7.82 10.32 5.85
C LYS A 81 -8.06 9.21 4.82
N SER A 82 -7.23 8.18 4.78
CA SER A 82 -7.39 7.06 3.85
C SER A 82 -8.66 6.24 4.11
N VAL A 83 -8.98 5.98 5.38
CA VAL A 83 -10.21 5.28 5.78
C VAL A 83 -11.45 6.12 5.46
N GLN A 84 -11.41 7.43 5.73
CA GLN A 84 -12.53 8.34 5.46
C GLN A 84 -12.77 8.54 3.95
N THR A 85 -11.71 8.59 3.15
CA THR A 85 -11.80 8.87 1.71
C THR A 85 -12.24 7.65 0.90
N ASN A 86 -11.96 6.43 1.37
CA ASN A 86 -12.19 5.20 0.60
C ASN A 86 -13.19 4.29 1.32
N ALA A 87 -14.48 4.40 0.94
CA ALA A 87 -15.54 3.60 1.55
C ALA A 87 -15.39 2.07 1.33
N SER A 88 -14.61 1.68 0.31
CA SER A 88 -14.21 0.31 0.00
C SER A 88 -13.27 -0.29 1.05
N LEU A 89 -12.45 0.52 1.72
CA LEU A 89 -11.48 0.08 2.71
C LEU A 89 -12.19 -0.27 4.04
N LYS A 90 -12.45 -1.57 4.26
CA LYS A 90 -13.14 -2.04 5.49
C LYS A 90 -12.20 -2.47 6.60
N LYS A 91 -10.98 -2.85 6.25
CA LYS A 91 -10.01 -3.36 7.21
C LYS A 91 -8.60 -2.93 6.85
N LEU A 92 -7.85 -2.55 7.88
CA LEU A 92 -6.43 -2.25 7.82
C LEU A 92 -5.71 -3.19 8.77
N GLN A 93 -4.77 -3.99 8.27
CA GLN A 93 -3.98 -4.91 9.08
C GLN A 93 -2.49 -4.57 8.94
N LEU A 94 -1.83 -4.42 10.08
CA LEU A 94 -0.39 -4.32 10.15
C LEU A 94 0.17 -5.73 10.39
N LYS A 95 1.06 -6.16 9.50
CA LYS A 95 1.81 -7.39 9.66
C LYS A 95 3.22 -7.05 10.09
N LEU A 96 3.53 -7.33 11.35
CA LEU A 96 4.90 -7.28 11.86
C LEU A 96 5.65 -8.50 11.32
N LEU A 97 6.82 -8.28 10.72
CA LEU A 97 7.70 -9.40 10.36
C LEU A 97 8.39 -9.90 11.63
N PRO A 98 8.50 -11.22 11.83
CA PRO A 98 9.34 -11.75 12.90
C PRO A 98 10.79 -11.32 12.64
N CYS A 99 11.45 -10.82 13.69
CA CYS A 99 12.88 -10.50 13.69
C CYS A 99 13.73 -11.75 13.49
#